data_AF-A0A4Q6FK40-F1
#
_entry.id   AF-A0A4Q6FK40-F1
#
_cell.length_a   1.000
_cell.length_b   1.000
_cell.length_c   1.000
_cell.angle_alpha   90.00
_cell.angle_beta   90.00
_cell.angle_gamma   90.00
#
_symmetry.space_group_name_H-M   'P 1'
#
loop_
_entity.id
_entity.type
_entity.pdbx_description
1 polymer ?
#
loop_
_entity_poly.entity_id
_entity_poly.type
_entity_poly.pdbx_seq_one_letter_code
_entity_poly.pdbx_strand_id
1 'polypeptide(L)'
;MSRLLPSVDSFRIGAEQTLPFSHSQSGVKELGDIQNLGLQTLRFPINWADILPSGRITIKQTVLDNYDRFVDLLLERGLRPIADLSLSTLPVPLEDKGGWINRDSIHWFSDFAALLADTLGDRMKEWLTHADPFLHSKTLYRDAKDEGVRSPRKAWTASHHLLLSHPYARDSILAERADSRVGFGLKFWPVFPASDRTRDHLAAERFETEHHAYYLDLLYLGQFSEAALHL
;
A
#
# COMPACT_ATOMS: atom_id res chain seq x y z
N MET A 1 16.95 1.80 -32.41
CA MET A 1 16.14 0.57 -32.61
C MET A 1 15.12 0.49 -31.48
N SER A 2 13.87 0.77 -31.83
CA SER A 2 12.70 0.82 -30.94
C SER A 2 12.49 -0.53 -30.21
N ARG A 3 12.44 -0.51 -28.87
CA ARG A 3 11.87 -1.62 -28.09
C ARG A 3 10.46 -1.22 -27.67
N LEU A 4 9.51 -1.85 -28.34
CA LEU A 4 8.08 -1.82 -28.07
C LEU A 4 7.81 -2.27 -26.63
N LEU A 5 7.10 -1.43 -25.86
CA LEU A 5 6.46 -1.83 -24.62
C LEU A 5 5.26 -2.75 -24.96
N PRO A 6 5.06 -3.87 -24.25
CA PRO A 6 3.95 -4.78 -24.51
C PRO A 6 2.59 -4.14 -24.17
N SER A 7 1.55 -4.55 -24.91
CA SER A 7 0.17 -4.07 -24.82
C SER A 7 -0.54 -4.46 -23.51
N VAL A 8 -1.55 -3.68 -23.16
CA VAL A 8 -2.18 -3.50 -21.82
C VAL A 8 -3.12 -4.65 -21.38
N ASP A 9 -3.08 -5.85 -21.97
CA ASP A 9 -4.12 -6.87 -21.73
C ASP A 9 -3.75 -8.02 -20.77
N SER A 10 -2.58 -7.97 -20.12
CA SER A 10 -2.30 -8.94 -19.04
C SER A 10 -1.26 -8.42 -18.05
N PHE A 11 -1.64 -8.37 -16.77
CA PHE A 11 -0.71 -8.16 -15.67
C PHE A 11 -0.46 -9.52 -15.00
N ARG A 12 0.79 -9.98 -14.98
CA ARG A 12 1.22 -11.20 -14.28
C ARG A 12 1.56 -10.88 -12.84
N ILE A 13 1.03 -11.64 -11.88
CA ILE A 13 1.63 -11.86 -10.54
C ILE A 13 1.30 -13.31 -10.11
N GLY A 14 2.21 -14.11 -9.53
CA GLY A 14 3.60 -13.90 -9.07
C GLY A 14 4.34 -15.26 -9.10
N ALA A 15 5.37 -15.50 -8.29
CA ALA A 15 5.86 -16.88 -8.17
C ALA A 15 4.74 -17.80 -7.69
N GLU A 16 3.97 -17.46 -6.66
CA GLU A 16 2.78 -18.23 -6.31
C GLU A 16 1.66 -17.34 -5.74
N GLN A 17 0.69 -17.04 -6.63
CA GLN A 17 -0.70 -16.66 -6.37
C GLN A 17 -1.01 -15.25 -5.84
N THR A 18 -1.36 -14.36 -6.78
CA THR A 18 -2.29 -13.24 -6.56
C THR A 18 -3.45 -13.44 -7.52
N LEU A 19 -4.69 -13.41 -7.00
CA LEU A 19 -5.88 -13.69 -7.79
C LEU A 19 -6.04 -12.66 -8.93
N PRO A 20 -6.17 -13.11 -10.20
CA PRO A 20 -6.22 -12.24 -11.36
C PRO A 20 -7.64 -11.73 -11.60
N PHE A 21 -8.08 -10.70 -10.88
CA PHE A 21 -9.32 -10.00 -11.28
C PHE A 21 -9.04 -9.11 -12.50
N SER A 22 -8.96 -9.73 -13.67
CA SER A 22 -9.13 -9.00 -14.92
C SER A 22 -10.61 -8.60 -15.05
N HIS A 23 -10.88 -7.43 -15.64
CA HIS A 23 -12.24 -6.99 -16.03
C HIS A 23 -12.86 -7.85 -17.15
N SER A 24 -12.29 -9.03 -17.44
CA SER A 24 -12.76 -9.97 -18.44
C SER A 24 -13.79 -10.94 -17.85
N GLN A 25 -14.46 -11.71 -18.70
CA GLN A 25 -15.42 -12.72 -18.25
C GLN A 25 -14.82 -13.76 -17.28
N SER A 26 -13.50 -13.97 -17.27
CA SER A 26 -12.86 -14.88 -16.31
C SER A 26 -12.92 -14.34 -14.87
N GLY A 27 -12.70 -13.03 -14.68
CA GLY A 27 -12.79 -12.41 -13.34
C GLY A 27 -14.21 -12.43 -12.77
N VAL A 28 -15.23 -12.31 -13.64
CA VAL A 28 -16.65 -12.42 -13.26
C VAL A 28 -16.99 -13.82 -12.76
N LYS A 29 -16.42 -14.87 -13.36
CA LYS A 29 -16.59 -16.26 -12.94
C LYS A 29 -15.91 -16.51 -11.59
N GLU A 30 -14.68 -16.04 -11.42
CA GLU A 30 -13.92 -16.20 -10.17
C GLU A 30 -14.64 -15.54 -8.98
N LEU A 31 -15.31 -14.41 -9.18
CA LEU A 31 -16.15 -13.79 -8.14
C LEU A 31 -17.36 -14.65 -7.75
N GLY A 32 -17.97 -15.36 -8.71
CA GLY A 32 -19.07 -16.30 -8.43
C GLY A 32 -18.58 -17.50 -7.60
N ASP A 33 -17.39 -18.00 -7.89
CA ASP A 33 -16.77 -19.09 -7.13
C ASP A 33 -16.43 -18.64 -5.69
N ILE A 34 -16.01 -17.39 -5.50
CA ILE A 34 -15.71 -16.77 -4.19
C ILE A 34 -16.95 -16.61 -3.30
N GLN A 35 -18.11 -16.25 -3.87
CA GLN A 35 -19.35 -16.16 -3.10
C GLN A 35 -19.76 -17.50 -2.49
N ASN A 36 -19.54 -18.60 -3.21
CA ASN A 36 -19.86 -19.95 -2.73
C ASN A 36 -19.01 -20.36 -1.51
N LEU A 37 -17.93 -19.62 -1.21
CA LEU A 37 -17.09 -19.82 -0.03
C LEU A 37 -17.61 -19.06 1.21
N GLY A 38 -18.72 -18.32 1.10
CA GLY A 38 -19.30 -17.57 2.21
C GLY A 38 -18.52 -16.29 2.57
N LEU A 39 -17.68 -15.80 1.65
CA LEU A 39 -16.93 -14.56 1.84
C LEU A 39 -17.87 -13.35 1.81
N GLN A 40 -17.66 -12.41 2.73
CA GLN A 40 -18.49 -11.20 2.89
C GLN A 40 -17.79 -9.93 2.42
N THR A 41 -16.50 -10.02 2.14
CA THR A 41 -15.62 -8.85 1.95
C THR A 41 -14.47 -9.25 1.04
N LEU A 42 -14.11 -8.34 0.14
CA LEU A 42 -12.95 -8.51 -0.73
C LEU A 42 -12.04 -7.29 -0.62
N ARG A 43 -10.81 -7.51 -0.17
CA ARG A 43 -9.71 -6.54 -0.23
C ARG A 43 -8.99 -6.67 -1.57
N PHE A 44 -8.82 -5.57 -2.31
CA PHE A 44 -8.13 -5.58 -3.58
C PHE A 44 -7.22 -4.35 -3.76
N PRO A 45 -6.08 -4.50 -4.45
CA PRO A 45 -5.15 -3.40 -4.66
C PRO A 45 -5.67 -2.40 -5.71
N ILE A 46 -5.45 -1.12 -5.47
CA ILE A 46 -5.62 -0.06 -6.47
C ILE A 46 -4.25 0.51 -6.81
N ASN A 47 -3.89 0.50 -8.10
CA ASN A 47 -2.56 0.88 -8.55
C ASN A 47 -2.52 2.34 -9.04
N TRP A 48 -1.79 3.18 -8.32
CA TRP A 48 -1.65 4.62 -8.60
C TRP A 48 -1.05 4.89 -9.98
N ALA A 49 0.01 4.18 -10.37
CA ALA A 49 0.63 4.35 -11.69
C ALA A 49 -0.31 4.09 -12.87
N ASP A 50 -1.33 3.24 -12.69
CA ASP A 50 -2.29 2.94 -13.76
C ASP A 50 -3.34 4.04 -13.91
N ILE A 51 -3.74 4.69 -12.79
CA ILE A 51 -4.74 5.75 -12.75
C ILE A 51 -4.12 7.12 -13.06
N LEU A 52 -2.97 7.43 -12.47
CA LEU A 52 -2.23 8.69 -12.63
C LEU A 52 -0.81 8.41 -13.13
N PRO A 53 -0.61 8.06 -14.41
CA PRO A 53 0.71 7.75 -14.95
C PRO A 53 1.70 8.93 -14.85
N SER A 54 1.20 10.18 -14.83
CA SER A 54 2.02 11.38 -14.62
C SER A 54 2.25 11.73 -13.14
N GLY A 55 1.72 10.95 -12.20
CA GLY A 55 1.80 11.20 -10.77
C GLY A 55 0.60 11.91 -10.17
N ARG A 56 0.17 13.03 -10.78
CA ARG A 56 -0.82 13.93 -10.17
C ARG A 56 -1.84 14.57 -11.11
N ILE A 57 -1.50 14.81 -12.37
CA ILE A 57 -2.28 15.74 -13.23
C ILE A 57 -3.20 14.99 -14.18
N THR A 58 -2.72 13.91 -14.79
CA THR A 58 -3.42 13.27 -15.90
C THR A 58 -4.06 11.98 -15.43
N ILE A 59 -5.37 12.02 -15.24
CA ILE A 59 -6.17 10.83 -14.92
C ILE A 59 -6.39 10.02 -16.18
N LYS A 60 -6.04 8.74 -16.15
CA LYS A 60 -6.42 7.77 -17.17
C LYS A 60 -7.83 7.27 -16.87
N GLN A 61 -8.83 8.05 -17.30
CA GLN A 61 -10.24 7.83 -16.94
C GLN A 61 -10.71 6.40 -17.20
N THR A 62 -10.30 5.79 -18.31
CA THR A 62 -10.67 4.41 -18.66
C THR A 62 -10.21 3.37 -17.64
N VAL A 63 -9.12 3.61 -16.90
CA VAL A 63 -8.68 2.72 -15.81
C VAL A 63 -9.48 2.99 -14.54
N LEU A 64 -9.76 4.26 -14.23
CA LEU A 64 -10.58 4.62 -13.08
C LEU A 64 -12.01 4.06 -13.21
N ASP A 65 -12.61 4.16 -14.40
CA ASP A 65 -13.92 3.59 -14.72
C ASP A 65 -13.96 2.05 -14.59
N ASN A 66 -12.81 1.39 -14.74
CA ASN A 66 -12.71 -0.05 -14.54
C ASN A 66 -12.77 -0.41 -13.05
N TYR A 67 -12.11 0.35 -12.18
CA TYR A 67 -12.23 0.21 -10.73
C TYR A 67 -13.66 0.54 -10.26
N ASP A 68 -14.26 1.58 -10.82
CA ASP A 68 -15.66 1.97 -10.55
C ASP A 68 -16.64 0.83 -10.83
N ARG A 69 -16.60 0.27 -12.04
CA ARG A 69 -17.42 -0.89 -12.42
C ARG A 69 -17.11 -2.14 -11.60
N PHE A 70 -15.87 -2.31 -11.15
CA PHE A 70 -15.49 -3.44 -10.31
C PHE A 70 -16.11 -3.32 -8.91
N VAL A 71 -16.15 -2.13 -8.33
CA VAL A 71 -16.85 -1.87 -7.07
C VAL A 71 -18.33 -2.23 -7.18
N ASP A 72 -19.01 -1.83 -8.26
CA ASP A 72 -20.39 -2.24 -8.52
C ASP A 72 -20.56 -3.76 -8.58
N LEU A 73 -19.69 -4.42 -9.34
CA LEU A 73 -19.73 -5.87 -9.53
C LEU A 73 -19.59 -6.65 -8.20
N LEU A 74 -18.78 -6.14 -7.26
CA LEU A 74 -18.62 -6.69 -5.93
C LEU A 74 -19.88 -6.48 -5.07
N LEU A 75 -20.45 -5.28 -5.11
CA LEU A 75 -21.63 -4.93 -4.33
C LEU A 75 -22.89 -5.66 -4.81
N GLU A 76 -23.08 -5.81 -6.13
CA GLU A 76 -24.12 -6.65 -6.73
C GLU A 76 -24.02 -8.11 -6.25
N ARG A 77 -22.82 -8.55 -5.90
CA ARG A 77 -22.50 -9.86 -5.34
C ARG A 77 -22.54 -9.91 -3.82
N GLY A 78 -22.97 -8.84 -3.14
CA GLY A 78 -23.00 -8.77 -1.68
C GLY A 78 -21.61 -8.82 -1.03
N LEU A 79 -20.54 -8.60 -1.79
CA LEU A 79 -19.19 -8.48 -1.25
C LEU A 79 -18.92 -7.02 -0.90
N ARG A 80 -18.55 -6.74 0.35
CA ARG A 80 -18.06 -5.41 0.73
C ARG A 80 -16.64 -5.19 0.18
N PRO A 81 -16.41 -4.13 -0.61
CA PRO A 81 -15.09 -3.81 -1.13
C PRO A 81 -14.21 -3.13 -0.05
N ILE A 82 -12.94 -3.54 0.03
CA ILE A 82 -11.88 -2.82 0.77
C ILE A 82 -10.79 -2.43 -0.23
N ALA A 83 -10.57 -1.13 -0.40
CA ALA A 83 -9.46 -0.63 -1.20
C ALA A 83 -8.14 -0.79 -0.46
N ASP A 84 -7.16 -1.40 -1.11
CA ASP A 84 -5.80 -1.49 -0.62
C ASP A 84 -4.86 -0.61 -1.45
N LEU A 85 -4.38 0.47 -0.84
CA LEU A 85 -3.48 1.43 -1.48
C LEU A 85 -2.00 1.08 -1.25
N SER A 86 -1.70 0.06 -0.44
CA SER A 86 -0.33 -0.24 0.00
C SER A 86 0.57 -0.86 -1.05
N LEU A 87 -0.05 -1.58 -1.98
CA LEU A 87 0.63 -2.28 -3.07
C LEU A 87 0.70 -1.42 -4.34
N SER A 88 0.26 -0.17 -4.23
CA SER A 88 0.29 0.77 -5.32
C SER A 88 1.73 1.03 -5.77
N THR A 89 1.99 0.87 -7.07
CA THR A 89 3.25 1.26 -7.67
C THR A 89 3.28 2.78 -7.77
N LEU A 90 4.38 3.40 -7.33
CA LEU A 90 4.54 4.83 -7.50
C LEU A 90 4.78 5.17 -8.98
N PRO A 91 4.08 6.16 -9.56
CA PRO A 91 4.31 6.60 -10.93
C PRO A 91 5.77 7.02 -11.15
N VAL A 92 6.38 6.60 -12.29
CA VAL A 92 7.79 6.89 -12.62
C VAL A 92 8.17 8.37 -12.46
N PRO A 93 7.34 9.36 -12.87
CA PRO A 93 7.69 10.77 -12.67
C PRO A 93 7.79 11.21 -11.20
N LEU A 94 7.15 10.48 -10.27
CA LEU A 94 7.30 10.71 -8.83
C LEU A 94 8.52 9.99 -8.27
N GLU A 95 8.85 8.80 -8.78
CA GLU A 95 10.12 8.11 -8.48
C GLU A 95 11.33 8.97 -8.88
N ASP A 96 11.30 9.59 -10.06
CA ASP A 96 12.35 10.50 -10.54
C ASP A 96 12.52 11.74 -9.65
N LYS A 97 11.47 12.12 -8.91
CA LYS A 97 11.51 13.19 -7.89
C LYS A 97 11.98 12.71 -6.52
N GLY A 98 12.44 11.46 -6.43
CA GLY A 98 12.92 10.83 -5.20
C GLY A 98 11.90 9.92 -4.52
N GLY A 99 10.72 9.70 -5.10
CA GLY A 99 9.72 8.76 -4.58
C GLY A 99 9.44 8.95 -3.08
N TRP A 100 9.44 7.86 -2.32
CA TRP A 100 9.14 7.89 -0.89
C TRP A 100 10.22 8.54 -0.01
N ILE A 101 11.43 8.78 -0.51
CA ILE A 101 12.42 9.59 0.24
C ILE A 101 12.19 11.10 0.08
N ASN A 102 11.36 11.51 -0.88
CA ASN A 102 10.90 12.89 -0.97
C ASN A 102 9.72 13.12 -0.01
N ARG A 103 9.78 14.17 0.81
CA ARG A 103 8.71 14.51 1.76
C ARG A 103 7.38 14.83 1.07
N ASP A 104 7.42 15.38 -0.14
CA ASP A 104 6.22 15.71 -0.91
C ASP A 104 5.39 14.46 -1.28
N SER A 105 5.98 13.25 -1.22
CA SER A 105 5.26 11.98 -1.42
C SER A 105 4.07 11.80 -0.48
N ILE A 106 4.14 12.37 0.73
CA ILE A 106 3.04 12.41 1.70
C ILE A 106 1.80 13.07 1.07
N HIS A 107 2.00 14.21 0.42
CA HIS A 107 0.94 14.99 -0.20
C HIS A 107 0.48 14.40 -1.54
N TRP A 108 1.40 13.84 -2.32
CA TRP A 108 1.04 13.15 -3.56
C TRP A 108 0.12 11.97 -3.27
N PHE A 109 0.42 11.21 -2.21
CA PHE A 109 -0.38 10.07 -1.80
C PHE A 109 -1.74 10.48 -1.24
N SER A 110 -1.81 11.57 -0.46
CA SER A 110 -3.09 12.09 0.03
C SER A 110 -3.99 12.60 -1.11
N ASP A 111 -3.41 13.25 -2.13
CA ASP A 111 -4.17 13.67 -3.33
C ASP A 111 -4.74 12.45 -4.08
N PHE A 112 -3.93 11.40 -4.24
CA PHE A 112 -4.38 10.15 -4.86
C PHE A 112 -5.51 9.49 -4.05
N ALA A 113 -5.37 9.44 -2.72
CA ALA A 113 -6.40 8.93 -1.84
C ALA A 113 -7.70 9.74 -1.90
N ALA A 114 -7.60 11.08 -1.97
CA ALA A 114 -8.75 11.98 -2.16
C ALA A 114 -9.49 11.69 -3.47
N LEU A 115 -8.76 11.58 -4.58
CA LEU A 115 -9.34 11.27 -5.90
C LEU A 115 -10.16 9.97 -5.85
N LEU A 116 -9.62 8.92 -5.24
CA LEU A 116 -10.32 7.65 -5.11
C LEU A 116 -11.55 7.76 -4.20
N ALA A 117 -11.44 8.48 -3.08
CA ALA A 117 -12.55 8.68 -2.16
C ALA A 117 -13.68 9.48 -2.80
N ASP A 118 -13.38 10.51 -3.57
CA ASP A 118 -14.38 11.25 -4.32
C ASP A 118 -15.06 10.36 -5.36
N THR A 119 -14.28 9.58 -6.11
CA THR A 119 -14.83 8.78 -7.21
C THR A 119 -15.62 7.56 -6.74
N LEU A 120 -15.07 6.80 -5.79
CA LEU A 120 -15.56 5.48 -5.41
C LEU A 120 -16.18 5.43 -4.01
N GLY A 121 -15.94 6.47 -3.21
CA GLY A 121 -16.27 6.46 -1.79
C GLY A 121 -17.73 6.71 -1.47
N ASP A 122 -18.60 6.92 -2.47
CA ASP A 122 -20.05 6.86 -2.31
C ASP A 122 -20.52 5.44 -1.92
N ARG A 123 -19.86 4.41 -2.47
CA ARG A 123 -20.19 2.98 -2.32
C ARG A 123 -19.12 2.17 -1.58
N MET A 124 -17.85 2.57 -1.67
CA MET A 124 -16.72 1.89 -1.03
C MET A 124 -16.26 2.67 0.21
N LYS A 125 -16.51 2.11 1.40
CA LYS A 125 -16.29 2.82 2.67
C LYS A 125 -15.04 2.39 3.41
N GLU A 126 -14.39 1.30 3.01
CA GLU A 126 -13.25 0.73 3.73
C GLU A 126 -11.95 0.88 2.93
N TRP A 127 -10.97 1.52 3.56
CA TRP A 127 -9.71 1.92 2.95
C TRP A 127 -8.54 1.44 3.79
N LEU A 128 -7.54 0.86 3.16
CA LEU A 128 -6.25 0.53 3.76
C LEU A 128 -5.17 1.35 3.08
N THR A 129 -4.58 2.32 3.77
CA THR A 129 -3.58 3.21 3.15
C THR A 129 -2.27 2.46 2.88
N HIS A 130 -1.80 1.74 3.89
CA HIS A 130 -0.54 1.01 3.84
C HIS A 130 -0.72 -0.35 4.50
N ALA A 131 0.08 -1.30 4.06
CA ALA A 131 0.21 -2.63 4.60
C ALA A 131 1.71 -2.92 4.58
N ASP A 132 2.28 -3.10 5.76
CA ASP A 132 3.69 -3.46 5.91
C ASP A 132 4.66 -2.42 5.29
N PRO A 133 4.60 -1.15 5.75
CA PRO A 133 5.50 -0.08 5.29
C PRO A 133 6.98 -0.43 5.48
N PHE A 134 7.31 -1.24 6.49
CA PHE A 134 8.65 -1.74 6.73
C PHE A 134 9.17 -2.57 5.56
N LEU A 135 8.40 -3.58 5.15
CA LEU A 135 8.80 -4.43 4.04
C LEU A 135 8.94 -3.60 2.76
N HIS A 136 8.04 -2.64 2.55
CA HIS A 136 8.08 -1.76 1.39
C HIS A 136 9.37 -0.92 1.34
N SER A 137 9.65 -0.14 2.39
CA SER A 137 10.84 0.72 2.45
C SER A 137 12.15 -0.06 2.43
N LYS A 138 12.19 -1.20 3.13
CA LYS A 138 13.33 -2.13 3.15
C LYS A 138 13.61 -2.68 1.77
N THR A 139 12.59 -3.14 1.05
CA THR A 139 12.75 -3.69 -0.30
C THR A 139 13.22 -2.62 -1.29
N LEU A 140 12.68 -1.41 -1.20
CA LEU A 140 13.05 -0.30 -2.08
C LEU A 140 14.48 0.17 -1.88
N TYR A 141 14.94 0.24 -0.63
CA TYR A 141 16.20 0.91 -0.30
C TYR A 141 17.20 0.05 0.47
N ARG A 142 16.82 -0.65 1.53
CA ARG A 142 17.80 -1.39 2.35
C ARG A 142 18.34 -2.63 1.63
N ASP A 143 17.46 -3.35 0.98
CA ASP A 143 17.72 -4.62 0.32
C ASP A 143 17.67 -4.46 -1.21
N ALA A 144 17.76 -3.21 -1.70
CA ALA A 144 17.71 -2.88 -3.12
C ALA A 144 18.75 -3.70 -3.91
N LYS A 145 18.34 -4.21 -5.07
CA LYS A 145 19.24 -4.96 -5.97
C LYS A 145 20.33 -4.08 -6.55
N ASP A 146 19.98 -2.84 -6.90
CA ASP A 146 20.94 -1.84 -7.37
C ASP A 146 21.73 -1.27 -6.18
N GLU A 147 23.05 -1.47 -6.20
CA GLU A 147 23.96 -0.99 -5.16
C GLU A 147 23.97 0.54 -5.04
N GLY A 148 23.71 1.28 -6.13
CA GLY A 148 23.62 2.74 -6.12
C GLY A 148 22.36 3.26 -5.41
N VAL A 149 21.32 2.42 -5.32
CA VAL A 149 20.08 2.70 -4.59
C VAL A 149 20.17 2.25 -3.13
N ARG A 150 20.93 1.17 -2.87
CA ARG A 150 20.98 0.50 -1.57
C ARG A 150 21.41 1.45 -0.45
N SER A 151 20.52 1.70 0.52
CA SER A 151 20.79 2.60 1.64
C SER A 151 19.82 2.37 2.81
N PRO A 152 20.31 1.93 3.98
CA PRO A 152 19.51 1.84 5.21
C PRO A 152 18.90 3.19 5.62
N ARG A 153 19.66 4.29 5.45
CA ARG A 153 19.17 5.64 5.75
C ARG A 153 17.96 6.02 4.90
N LYS A 154 18.00 5.75 3.59
CA LYS A 154 16.87 5.97 2.69
C LYS A 154 15.66 5.11 3.08
N ALA A 155 15.89 3.86 3.52
CA ALA A 155 14.82 2.99 4.00
C ALA A 155 14.11 3.59 5.22
N TRP A 156 14.84 4.11 6.21
CA TRP A 156 14.23 4.78 7.37
C TRP A 156 13.49 6.07 6.98
N THR A 157 14.07 6.90 6.11
CA THR A 157 13.38 8.10 5.59
C THR A 157 12.07 7.74 4.90
N ALA A 158 12.07 6.74 4.02
CA ALA A 158 10.87 6.28 3.34
C ALA A 158 9.85 5.66 4.30
N SER A 159 10.29 4.89 5.29
CA SER A 159 9.42 4.33 6.34
C SER A 159 8.68 5.44 7.09
N HIS A 160 9.42 6.50 7.46
CA HIS A 160 8.85 7.66 8.13
C HIS A 160 7.83 8.40 7.25
N HIS A 161 8.11 8.61 5.97
CA HIS A 161 7.16 9.25 5.05
C HIS A 161 5.93 8.38 4.76
N LEU A 162 6.08 7.06 4.64
CA LEU A 162 4.94 6.13 4.52
C LEU A 162 4.04 6.22 5.76
N LEU A 163 4.62 6.18 6.96
CA LEU A 163 3.89 6.36 8.21
C LEU A 163 3.18 7.72 8.29
N LEU A 164 3.88 8.81 7.96
CA LEU A 164 3.29 10.15 7.94
C LEU A 164 2.22 10.32 6.87
N SER A 165 2.32 9.64 5.73
CA SER A 165 1.31 9.74 4.67
C SER A 165 -0.04 9.14 5.07
N HIS A 166 -0.10 8.25 6.06
CA HIS A 166 -1.34 7.68 6.55
C HIS A 166 -2.34 8.72 7.10
N PRO A 167 -2.01 9.54 8.12
CA PRO A 167 -2.95 10.53 8.63
C PRO A 167 -3.37 11.55 7.57
N TYR A 168 -2.47 11.97 6.67
CA TYR A 168 -2.83 12.88 5.58
C TYR A 168 -3.82 12.23 4.60
N ALA A 169 -3.58 10.98 4.18
CA ALA A 169 -4.50 10.26 3.33
C ALA A 169 -5.84 9.99 4.02
N ARG A 170 -5.83 9.64 5.32
CA ARG A 170 -7.04 9.49 6.12
C ARG A 170 -7.87 10.77 6.12
N ASP A 171 -7.25 11.89 6.42
CA ASP A 171 -7.96 13.17 6.53
C ASP A 171 -8.50 13.61 5.16
N SER A 172 -7.74 13.40 4.08
CA SER A 172 -8.20 13.60 2.70
C SER A 172 -9.39 12.71 2.34
N ILE A 173 -9.36 11.41 2.67
CA ILE A 173 -10.48 10.50 2.43
C ILE A 173 -11.73 10.95 3.22
N LEU A 174 -11.57 11.33 4.49
CA LEU A 174 -12.68 11.75 5.35
C LEU A 174 -13.27 13.11 4.94
N ALA A 175 -12.46 13.99 4.36
CA ALA A 175 -12.93 15.26 3.80
C ALA A 175 -13.88 15.02 2.61
N GLU A 176 -13.57 14.06 1.76
CA GLU A 176 -14.45 13.68 0.64
C GLU A 176 -15.65 12.86 1.13
N ARG A 177 -15.43 11.88 2.02
CA ARG A 177 -16.45 10.92 2.46
C ARG A 177 -16.31 10.64 3.95
N ALA A 178 -17.00 11.45 4.75
CA ALA A 178 -16.95 11.45 6.22
C ALA A 178 -17.38 10.13 6.88
N ASP A 179 -18.12 9.27 6.18
CA ASP A 179 -18.56 7.96 6.65
C ASP A 179 -17.54 6.84 6.34
N SER A 180 -16.38 7.18 5.77
CA SER A 180 -15.31 6.23 5.48
C SER A 180 -14.60 5.73 6.73
N ARG A 181 -14.11 4.49 6.65
CA ARG A 181 -13.24 3.84 7.62
C ARG A 181 -11.87 3.64 7.00
N VAL A 182 -10.87 4.33 7.52
CA VAL A 182 -9.49 4.28 7.03
C VAL A 182 -8.62 3.57 8.04
N GLY A 183 -7.93 2.52 7.59
CA GLY A 183 -7.04 1.69 8.38
C GLY A 183 -5.60 1.74 7.91
N PHE A 184 -4.73 1.20 8.78
CA PHE A 184 -3.32 0.98 8.51
C PHE A 184 -2.96 -0.45 8.88
N GLY A 185 -2.25 -1.15 8.00
CA GLY A 185 -1.86 -2.55 8.16
C GLY A 185 -0.41 -2.67 8.58
N LEU A 186 -0.16 -3.41 9.66
CA LEU A 186 1.16 -3.85 10.09
C LEU A 186 1.19 -5.37 10.12
N LYS A 187 2.34 -5.95 9.76
CA LYS A 187 2.60 -7.38 9.96
C LYS A 187 3.46 -7.54 11.20
N PHE A 188 3.02 -8.43 12.07
CA PHE A 188 3.70 -8.77 13.31
C PHE A 188 4.10 -10.22 13.29
N TRP A 189 5.26 -10.49 13.88
CA TRP A 189 5.75 -11.83 14.13
C TRP A 189 6.13 -11.89 15.61
N PRO A 190 5.78 -12.94 16.36
CA PRO A 190 6.32 -13.07 17.70
C PRO A 190 7.84 -13.22 17.60
N VAL A 191 8.59 -12.41 18.35
CA VAL A 191 10.05 -12.45 18.38
C VAL A 191 10.50 -13.14 19.64
N PHE A 192 11.31 -14.19 19.47
CA PHE A 192 11.87 -14.94 20.58
C PHE A 192 13.41 -14.93 20.49
N PRO A 193 14.12 -14.73 21.61
CA PRO A 193 15.57 -14.90 21.63
C PRO A 193 15.93 -16.35 21.32
N ALA A 194 17.06 -16.57 20.64
CA ALA A 194 17.51 -17.90 20.27
C ALA A 194 18.00 -18.74 21.47
N SER A 195 18.41 -18.08 22.56
CA SER A 195 18.82 -18.69 23.83
C SER A 195 18.78 -17.66 24.95
N ASP A 196 19.06 -18.08 26.19
CA ASP A 196 19.12 -17.19 27.38
C ASP A 196 20.39 -16.30 27.42
N ARG A 197 21.22 -16.32 26.36
CA ARG A 197 22.39 -15.45 26.27
C ARG A 197 21.96 -14.00 26.09
N THR A 198 22.56 -13.09 26.85
CA THR A 198 22.28 -11.64 26.77
C THR A 198 22.28 -11.11 25.33
N ARG A 199 23.24 -11.53 24.50
CA ARG A 199 23.34 -11.09 23.10
C ARG A 199 22.11 -11.49 22.25
N ASP A 200 21.49 -12.63 22.55
CA ASP A 200 20.35 -13.14 21.77
C ASP A 200 19.07 -12.38 22.18
N HIS A 201 18.95 -12.01 23.46
CA HIS A 201 17.91 -11.09 23.95
C HIS A 201 18.04 -9.70 23.33
N LEU A 202 19.24 -9.12 23.30
CA LEU A 202 19.48 -7.81 22.68
C LEU A 202 19.18 -7.83 21.18
N ALA A 203 19.48 -8.94 20.48
CA ALA A 203 19.14 -9.10 19.08
C ALA A 203 17.62 -9.18 18.84
N ALA A 204 16.90 -9.91 19.72
CA ALA A 204 15.44 -9.97 19.69
C ALA A 204 14.81 -8.60 19.95
N GLU A 205 15.29 -7.86 20.96
CA GLU A 205 14.83 -6.50 21.30
C GLU A 205 15.06 -5.51 20.15
N ARG A 206 16.23 -5.58 19.51
CA ARG A 206 16.53 -4.77 18.32
C ARG A 206 15.57 -5.10 17.18
N PHE A 207 15.29 -6.38 16.92
CA PHE A 207 14.35 -6.78 15.88
C PHE A 207 12.94 -6.26 16.17
N GLU A 208 12.45 -6.43 17.40
CA GLU A 208 11.17 -5.89 17.89
C GLU A 208 11.09 -4.37 17.67
N THR A 209 12.17 -3.65 18.00
CA THR A 209 12.23 -2.21 17.83
C THR A 209 12.18 -1.81 16.34
N GLU A 210 13.00 -2.46 15.50
CA GLU A 210 13.09 -2.16 14.07
C GLU A 210 11.79 -2.48 13.30
N HIS A 211 11.06 -3.54 13.68
CA HIS A 211 9.94 -4.05 12.90
C HIS A 211 8.58 -3.67 13.49
N HIS A 212 8.48 -3.45 14.81
CA HIS A 212 7.21 -3.20 15.49
C HIS A 212 7.21 -1.85 16.20
N ALA A 213 8.09 -1.62 17.18
CA ALA A 213 8.02 -0.43 18.03
C ALA A 213 8.16 0.87 17.19
N TYR A 214 9.09 0.90 16.24
CA TYR A 214 9.26 2.04 15.33
C TYR A 214 7.95 2.49 14.66
N TYR A 215 7.10 1.54 14.25
CA TYR A 215 5.84 1.81 13.57
C TYR A 215 4.69 2.06 14.54
N LEU A 216 4.57 1.23 15.57
CA LEU A 216 3.51 1.32 16.57
C LEU A 216 3.61 2.59 17.40
N ASP A 217 4.81 2.96 17.83
CA ASP A 217 5.03 4.14 18.66
C ASP A 217 4.57 5.40 17.90
N LEU A 218 4.95 5.54 16.63
CA LEU A 218 4.52 6.70 15.84
C LEU A 218 3.01 6.69 15.57
N LEU A 219 2.41 5.52 15.28
CA LEU A 219 0.98 5.42 14.97
C LEU A 219 0.06 5.61 16.19
N TYR A 220 0.44 5.09 17.36
CA TYR A 220 -0.41 5.08 18.54
C TYR A 220 0.00 6.12 19.59
N LEU A 221 1.28 6.46 19.69
CA LEU A 221 1.81 7.40 20.68
C LEU A 221 2.17 8.76 20.06
N GLY A 222 2.29 8.84 18.73
CA GLY A 222 2.67 10.08 18.03
C GLY A 222 4.14 10.47 18.22
N GLN A 223 4.97 9.58 18.75
CA GLN A 223 6.38 9.80 19.03
C GLN A 223 7.15 8.49 18.93
N PHE A 224 8.45 8.54 18.62
CA PHE A 224 9.31 7.36 18.65
C PHE A 224 9.79 7.08 20.09
N SER A 225 9.89 5.81 20.47
CA SER A 225 10.63 5.41 21.67
C SER A 225 12.13 5.76 21.56
N GLU A 226 12.80 5.88 22.70
CA GLU A 226 14.24 6.08 22.76
C GLU A 226 15.00 4.99 22.00
N ALA A 227 14.59 3.73 22.14
CA ALA A 227 15.15 2.61 21.39
C ALA A 227 15.01 2.81 19.87
N ALA A 228 13.85 3.25 19.38
CA ALA A 228 13.62 3.51 17.96
C ALA A 228 14.43 4.70 17.41
N LEU A 229 14.74 5.70 18.24
CA LEU A 229 15.59 6.84 17.87
C LEU A 229 17.07 6.48 17.71
N HIS A 230 17.50 5.36 18.29
CA HIS A 230 18.89 4.89 18.28
C HIS A 230 19.18 3.77 17.26
N LEU A 231 18.20 3.44 16.40
CA LEU A 231 18.36 2.51 15.26
C LEU A 231 19.25 3.06 14.14
#